data_AF-A0A502KW49-F1
#
_entry.id   AF-A0A502KW49-F1
#
_cell.length_a   1.000
_cell.length_b   1.000
_cell.length_c   1.000
_cell.angle_alpha   90.00
_cell.angle_beta   90.00
_cell.angle_gamma   90.00
#
_symmetry.space_group_name_H-M   'P 1'
#
loop_
_entity.id
_entity.type
_entity.pdbx_description
1 polymer ?
#
loop_
_entity_poly.entity_id
_entity_poly.type
_entity_poly.pdbx_seq_one_letter_code
_entity_poly.pdbx_strand_id
1 'polypeptide(L)'
;MKLAILFILTLFSSFALSSEVNGSLCNSSDKFFPYKAAKKAEKSDYIIEAFNMYCQLAFNGDYRAQYKLASFYSQGIKNYVSVDKEFAYLWAKLANSQVQSRKKSLLVDKLAGQLTNSQRVNADKNFLVFVQKIPSGRRIDQEYEPIDLAKELRLMEKRRKNEFVGSRIKKDEMPKHLKIVLF
;
A
#
# COMPACT_ATOMS: atom_id res chain seq x y z
N MET A 1 -29.35 -56.63 -3.79
CA MET A 1 -28.29 -56.24 -4.76
C MET A 1 -27.67 -54.96 -4.27
N LYS A 2 -26.34 -54.96 -4.09
CA LYS A 2 -25.51 -53.81 -3.74
C LYS A 2 -25.56 -52.77 -4.87
N LEU A 3 -25.64 -51.49 -4.55
CA LEU A 3 -24.76 -50.46 -5.15
C LEU A 3 -24.95 -49.13 -4.41
N ALA A 4 -23.98 -48.85 -3.55
CA ALA A 4 -23.67 -47.52 -3.04
C ALA A 4 -23.06 -46.69 -4.19
N ILE A 5 -23.55 -45.47 -4.41
CA ILE A 5 -22.89 -44.43 -5.20
C ILE A 5 -23.10 -43.11 -4.43
N LEU A 6 -22.22 -42.79 -3.49
CA LEU A 6 -20.95 -42.06 -3.61
C LEU A 6 -21.16 -40.54 -3.67
N PHE A 7 -20.80 -39.91 -2.56
CA PHE A 7 -20.63 -38.48 -2.32
C PHE A 7 -20.00 -37.73 -3.50
N ILE A 8 -20.63 -36.63 -3.92
CA ILE A 8 -19.91 -35.49 -4.50
C ILE A 8 -20.27 -34.26 -3.66
N LEU A 9 -19.61 -34.16 -2.50
CA LEU A 9 -19.39 -32.90 -1.81
C LEU A 9 -18.50 -32.07 -2.74
N THR A 10 -19.10 -31.26 -3.62
CA THR A 10 -18.36 -30.17 -4.26
C THR A 10 -18.06 -29.14 -3.17
N LEU A 11 -16.92 -29.33 -2.50
CA LEU A 11 -16.21 -28.27 -1.80
C LEU A 11 -15.80 -27.23 -2.84
N PHE A 12 -16.76 -26.39 -3.25
CA PHE A 12 -16.43 -25.05 -3.72
C PHE A 12 -15.84 -24.34 -2.50
N SER A 13 -14.53 -24.50 -2.31
CA SER A 13 -13.73 -23.55 -1.57
C SER A 13 -13.74 -22.27 -2.41
N SER A 14 -14.84 -21.53 -2.27
CA SER A 14 -14.92 -20.14 -2.67
C SER A 14 -13.91 -19.40 -1.80
N PHE A 15 -12.65 -19.40 -2.25
CA PHE A 15 -11.71 -18.39 -1.80
C PHE A 15 -12.31 -17.08 -2.29
N ALA A 16 -13.00 -16.40 -1.39
CA ALA A 16 -13.47 -15.05 -1.59
C ALA A 16 -12.23 -14.20 -1.83
N LEU A 17 -11.83 -14.08 -3.10
CA LEU A 17 -10.95 -13.03 -3.55
C LEU A 17 -11.74 -11.76 -3.31
N SER A 18 -11.53 -11.13 -2.15
CA SER A 18 -12.23 -9.93 -1.75
C SER A 18 -12.15 -8.94 -2.90
N SER A 19 -13.32 -8.75 -3.51
CA SER A 19 -13.58 -7.77 -4.52
C SER A 19 -13.44 -6.41 -3.85
N GLU A 20 -12.25 -5.83 -3.91
CA GLU A 20 -11.98 -4.38 -3.86
C GLU A 20 -10.47 -4.18 -3.84
N VAL A 21 -9.83 -4.39 -5.00
CA VAL A 21 -8.53 -3.73 -5.26
C VAL A 21 -8.84 -2.29 -5.73
N ASN A 22 -9.73 -1.62 -5.02
CA ASN A 22 -9.92 -0.18 -5.08
C ASN A 22 -9.06 0.39 -3.95
N GLY A 23 -8.55 1.61 -4.10
CA GLY A 23 -7.64 2.27 -3.17
C GLY A 23 -8.19 2.53 -1.76
N SER A 24 -9.05 1.69 -1.19
CA SER A 24 -9.56 1.73 0.18
C SER A 24 -8.46 1.62 1.24
N LEU A 25 -7.25 1.17 0.84
CA LEU A 25 -6.03 1.19 1.66
C LEU A 25 -5.30 2.53 1.66
N CYS A 26 -5.56 3.39 0.67
CA CYS A 26 -5.01 4.74 0.64
C CYS A 26 -6.03 5.69 1.29
N ASN A 27 -5.60 6.56 2.19
CA ASN A 27 -6.49 7.62 2.65
C ASN A 27 -6.89 8.49 1.45
N SER A 28 -8.20 8.61 1.20
CA SER A 28 -8.75 9.42 0.12
C SER A 28 -8.65 10.88 0.52
N SER A 29 -7.66 11.58 -0.01
CA SER A 29 -7.61 13.05 0.04
C SER A 29 -7.89 13.57 -1.36
N ASP A 30 -8.81 14.51 -1.48
CA ASP A 30 -9.09 15.21 -2.75
C ASP A 30 -7.89 16.08 -3.21
N LYS A 31 -6.90 16.27 -2.34
CA LYS A 31 -5.71 17.06 -2.62
C LYS A 31 -4.64 16.20 -3.29
N PHE A 32 -4.25 16.62 -4.48
CA PHE A 32 -3.09 16.06 -5.17
C PHE A 32 -1.78 16.47 -4.50
N PHE A 33 -0.87 15.51 -4.32
CA PHE A 33 0.50 15.74 -3.89
C PHE A 33 1.49 15.11 -4.89
N PRO A 34 2.49 15.86 -5.39
CA PRO A 34 3.48 15.32 -6.31
C PRO A 34 4.45 14.39 -5.57
N TYR A 35 5.13 13.52 -6.33
CA TYR A 35 6.12 12.57 -5.79
C TYR A 35 7.19 13.25 -4.92
N LYS A 36 7.62 14.47 -5.30
CA LYS A 36 8.59 15.27 -4.53
C LYS A 36 8.08 15.62 -3.12
N ALA A 37 6.78 15.86 -2.96
CA ALA A 37 6.18 16.15 -1.67
C ALA A 37 6.24 14.91 -0.75
N ALA A 38 5.83 13.75 -1.27
CA ALA A 38 5.92 12.47 -0.57
C ALA A 38 7.35 12.17 -0.10
N LYS A 39 8.34 12.37 -0.98
CA LYS A 39 9.77 12.18 -0.65
C LYS A 39 10.26 13.12 0.44
N LYS A 40 9.74 14.34 0.51
CA LYS A 40 10.14 15.32 1.52
C LYS A 40 9.48 15.03 2.86
N ALA A 41 8.19 14.67 2.85
CA ALA A 41 7.49 14.16 4.03
C ALA A 41 8.22 12.96 4.64
N GLU A 42 8.62 11.98 3.81
CA GLU A 42 9.40 10.80 4.22
C GLU A 42 10.72 11.18 4.91
N LYS A 43 11.42 12.19 4.38
CA LYS A 43 12.69 12.69 4.96
C LYS A 43 12.50 13.52 6.23
N SER A 44 11.31 14.06 6.45
CA SER A 44 10.98 14.94 7.57
C SER A 44 10.18 14.22 8.65
N ASP A 45 10.21 12.89 8.68
CA ASP A 45 9.55 12.03 9.68
C ASP A 45 8.01 12.04 9.63
N TYR A 46 7.41 12.49 8.52
CA TYR A 46 5.98 12.40 8.24
C TYR A 46 5.67 11.12 7.44
N ILE A 47 5.97 9.98 8.06
CA ILE A 47 5.97 8.68 7.39
C ILE A 47 4.56 8.26 6.93
N ILE A 48 3.53 8.52 7.73
CA ILE A 48 2.14 8.19 7.41
C ILE A 48 1.64 9.03 6.24
N GLU A 49 1.94 10.32 6.23
CA GLU A 49 1.59 11.23 5.15
C GLU A 49 2.35 10.88 3.86
N ALA A 50 3.65 10.56 3.97
CA ALA A 50 4.44 10.10 2.85
C ALA A 50 3.84 8.82 2.23
N PHE A 51 3.47 7.84 3.07
CA PHE A 51 2.79 6.64 2.63
C PHE A 51 1.52 6.96 1.86
N ASN A 52 0.64 7.81 2.40
CA ASN A 52 -0.62 8.16 1.75
C ASN A 52 -0.42 8.82 0.39
N MET A 53 0.53 9.75 0.29
CA MET A 53 0.86 10.39 -0.99
C MET A 53 1.42 9.39 -2.00
N TYR A 54 2.35 8.52 -1.59
CA TYR A 54 2.86 7.47 -2.47
C TYR A 54 1.76 6.48 -2.87
N CYS A 55 0.84 6.15 -1.95
CA CYS A 55 -0.28 5.27 -2.21
C CYS A 55 -1.14 5.82 -3.34
N GLN A 56 -1.60 7.08 -3.22
CA GLN A 56 -2.38 7.76 -4.25
C GLN A 56 -1.66 7.80 -5.61
N LEU A 57 -0.38 8.16 -5.62
CA LEU A 57 0.42 8.20 -6.86
C LEU A 57 0.61 6.80 -7.48
N ALA A 58 0.81 5.78 -6.65
CA ALA A 58 1.05 4.41 -7.08
C ALA A 58 -0.18 3.80 -7.77
N PHE A 59 -1.37 4.04 -7.21
CA PHE A 59 -2.64 3.61 -7.81
C PHE A 59 -2.95 4.34 -9.13
N ASN A 60 -2.46 5.57 -9.28
CA ASN A 60 -2.56 6.32 -10.55
C ASN A 60 -1.43 5.97 -11.55
N GLY A 61 -0.54 5.05 -11.19
CA GLY A 61 0.45 4.47 -12.09
C GLY A 61 1.84 5.09 -12.05
N ASP A 62 2.15 5.90 -11.03
CA ASP A 62 3.52 6.39 -10.83
C ASP A 62 4.45 5.26 -10.39
N TYR A 63 5.30 4.78 -11.29
CA TYR A 63 6.16 3.62 -11.02
C TYR A 63 7.17 3.88 -9.88
N ARG A 64 7.51 5.13 -9.59
CA ARG A 64 8.42 5.46 -8.49
C ARG A 64 7.68 5.34 -7.15
N ALA A 65 6.43 5.78 -7.13
CA ALA A 65 5.56 5.63 -5.96
C ALA A 65 5.23 4.16 -5.71
N GLN A 66 5.01 3.35 -6.74
CA GLN A 66 4.85 1.90 -6.63
C GLN A 66 6.07 1.22 -5.98
N TYR A 67 7.29 1.61 -6.39
CA TYR A 67 8.51 1.14 -5.75
C TYR A 67 8.59 1.52 -4.26
N LYS A 68 8.14 2.73 -3.92
CA LYS A 68 8.09 3.20 -2.53
C LYS A 68 7.07 2.43 -1.71
N LEU A 69 5.90 2.18 -2.27
CA LEU A 69 4.82 1.43 -1.64
C LEU A 69 5.23 -0.03 -1.37
N ALA A 70 5.95 -0.66 -2.30
CA ALA A 70 6.59 -1.95 -2.07
C ALA A 70 7.52 -1.94 -0.83
N SER A 71 8.31 -0.88 -0.69
CA SER A 71 9.21 -0.74 0.47
C SER A 71 8.42 -0.57 1.77
N PHE A 72 7.34 0.20 1.78
CA PHE A 72 6.48 0.37 2.95
C PHE A 72 5.81 -0.94 3.37
N TYR A 73 5.18 -1.67 2.46
CA TYR A 73 4.58 -2.96 2.81
C TYR A 73 5.62 -4.00 3.26
N SER A 74 6.87 -3.92 2.77
CA SER A 74 7.93 -4.83 3.22
C SER A 74 8.40 -4.58 4.66
N GLN A 75 8.24 -3.35 5.17
CA GLN A 75 8.74 -2.90 6.47
C GLN A 75 7.63 -2.66 7.50
N GLY A 76 6.42 -2.39 7.02
CA GLY A 76 5.32 -1.89 7.83
C GLY A 76 5.54 -0.43 8.27
N ILE A 77 4.49 0.16 8.82
CA ILE A 77 4.51 1.41 9.59
C ILE A 77 3.81 1.11 10.91
N LYS A 78 4.50 1.34 12.03
CA LYS A 78 3.99 1.02 13.37
C LYS A 78 2.58 1.58 13.56
N ASN A 79 1.65 0.73 13.97
CA ASN A 79 0.24 1.07 14.23
C ASN A 79 -0.53 1.67 13.03
N TYR A 80 -0.03 1.52 11.80
CA TYR A 80 -0.66 2.10 10.62
C TYR A 80 -0.71 1.12 9.42
N VAL A 81 0.41 0.47 9.09
CA VAL A 81 0.51 -0.51 8.00
C VAL A 81 1.24 -1.75 8.51
N SER A 82 0.62 -2.92 8.43
CA SER A 82 1.26 -4.19 8.75
C SER A 82 2.27 -4.60 7.68
N VAL A 83 3.29 -5.37 8.06
CA VAL A 83 4.20 -6.00 7.10
C VAL A 83 3.42 -7.00 6.24
N ASP A 84 3.49 -6.82 4.92
CA ASP A 84 2.93 -7.73 3.93
C ASP A 84 3.94 -7.91 2.79
N LYS A 85 4.68 -9.02 2.82
CA LYS A 85 5.75 -9.30 1.86
C LYS A 85 5.22 -9.72 0.49
N GLU A 86 4.06 -10.38 0.44
CA GLU A 86 3.45 -10.81 -0.82
C GLU A 86 2.93 -9.58 -1.58
N PHE A 87 2.27 -8.67 -0.86
CA PHE A 87 1.80 -7.41 -1.45
C PHE A 87 2.96 -6.48 -1.81
N ALA A 88 4.00 -6.41 -0.98
CA ALA A 88 5.23 -5.70 -1.31
C ALA A 88 5.87 -6.23 -2.61
N TYR A 89 5.92 -7.55 -2.78
CA TYR A 89 6.46 -8.19 -3.98
C TYR A 89 5.64 -7.85 -5.22
N LEU A 90 4.30 -7.87 -5.14
CA LEU A 90 3.41 -7.43 -6.22
C LEU A 90 3.68 -5.98 -6.65
N TRP A 91 3.77 -5.05 -5.70
CA TRP A 91 4.09 -3.64 -6.00
C TRP A 91 5.49 -3.49 -6.60
N ALA A 92 6.48 -4.24 -6.13
CA ALA A 92 7.84 -4.19 -6.66
C ALA A 92 7.89 -4.67 -8.12
N LYS A 93 7.17 -5.76 -8.44
CA LYS A 93 7.02 -6.24 -9.82
C LYS A 93 6.32 -5.21 -10.70
N LEU A 94 5.23 -4.61 -10.21
CA LEU A 94 4.47 -3.61 -10.95
C LEU A 94 5.30 -2.36 -11.26
N ALA A 95 6.11 -1.90 -10.29
CA ALA A 95 7.00 -0.76 -10.47
C ALA A 95 8.08 -1.00 -11.55
N ASN A 96 8.43 -2.27 -11.78
CA ASN A 96 9.48 -2.69 -12.72
C ASN A 96 8.92 -3.21 -14.07
N SER A 97 7.60 -3.34 -14.22
CA SER A 97 7.01 -4.02 -15.38
C SER A 97 7.10 -3.20 -16.67
N GLN A 98 6.84 -1.89 -16.59
CA GLN A 98 6.85 -0.99 -17.75
C GLN A 98 8.15 -0.21 -17.90
N VAL A 99 8.74 0.21 -16.77
CA VAL A 99 10.01 0.93 -16.75
C VAL A 99 10.98 0.08 -15.96
N GLN A 100 11.92 -0.58 -16.61
CA GLN A 100 12.85 -1.46 -15.91
C GLN A 100 14.02 -0.66 -15.30
N SER A 101 14.51 -1.07 -14.14
CA SER A 101 15.80 -0.59 -13.64
C SER A 101 16.46 -1.60 -12.71
N ARG A 102 17.80 -1.62 -12.70
CA ARG A 102 18.57 -2.51 -11.82
C ARG A 102 18.13 -2.40 -10.35
N LYS A 103 17.90 -1.17 -9.88
CA LYS A 103 17.44 -0.93 -8.50
C LYS A 103 16.09 -1.59 -8.21
N LYS A 104 15.15 -1.55 -9.16
CA LYS A 104 13.83 -2.15 -9.01
C LYS A 104 13.89 -3.66 -9.11
N SER A 105 14.69 -4.22 -10.03
CA SER A 105 14.94 -5.66 -10.12
C SER A 105 15.53 -6.20 -8.81
N LEU A 106 16.52 -5.51 -8.23
CA LEU A 106 17.09 -5.92 -6.94
C LEU A 106 16.06 -5.95 -5.80
N LEU A 107 15.08 -5.05 -5.80
CA LEU A 107 13.99 -5.09 -4.81
C LEU A 107 13.07 -6.29 -5.07
N VAL A 108 12.73 -6.57 -6.34
CA VAL A 108 11.94 -7.75 -6.72
C VAL A 108 12.64 -9.03 -6.25
N ASP A 109 13.92 -9.19 -6.56
CA ASP A 109 14.71 -10.38 -6.20
C ASP A 109 14.83 -10.54 -4.67
N LYS A 110 15.09 -9.43 -3.97
CA LYS A 110 15.15 -9.40 -2.50
C LYS A 110 13.84 -9.87 -1.89
N LEU A 111 12.70 -9.33 -2.34
CA LEU A 111 11.39 -9.69 -1.80
C LEU A 111 11.00 -11.12 -2.17
N ALA A 112 11.32 -11.56 -3.40
CA ALA A 112 11.11 -12.94 -3.82
C ALA A 112 11.85 -13.92 -2.89
N GLY A 113 13.11 -13.62 -2.53
CA GLY A 113 13.91 -14.42 -1.60
C GLY A 113 13.36 -14.49 -0.17
N GLN A 114 12.42 -13.61 0.20
CA GLN A 114 11.75 -13.62 1.51
C GLN A 114 10.43 -14.39 1.52
N LEU A 115 9.94 -14.83 0.36
CA LEU A 115 8.71 -15.59 0.21
C LEU A 115 8.99 -17.09 0.13
N THR A 116 8.09 -17.89 0.69
CA THR A 116 8.06 -19.34 0.40
C THR A 116 7.69 -19.58 -1.06
N ASN A 117 7.97 -20.79 -1.57
CA ASN A 117 7.61 -21.16 -2.95
C ASN A 117 6.10 -21.02 -3.20
N SER A 118 5.26 -21.46 -2.26
CA SER A 118 3.79 -21.34 -2.37
C SER A 118 3.33 -19.89 -2.46
N GLN A 119 3.85 -19.02 -1.57
CA GLN A 119 3.54 -17.59 -1.59
C GLN A 119 3.99 -16.91 -2.88
N ARG A 120 5.17 -17.27 -3.40
CA ARG A 120 5.67 -16.73 -4.66
C ARG A 120 4.77 -17.13 -5.84
N VAL A 121 4.41 -18.40 -5.94
CA VAL A 121 3.51 -18.89 -7.01
C VAL A 121 2.14 -18.21 -6.92
N ASN A 122 1.59 -18.06 -5.72
CA ASN A 122 0.32 -17.37 -5.52
C ASN A 122 0.41 -15.89 -5.90
N ALA A 123 1.47 -15.19 -5.47
CA ALA A 123 1.70 -13.81 -5.85
C ALA A 123 1.90 -13.66 -7.36
N ASP A 124 2.64 -14.55 -8.01
CA ASP A 124 2.83 -14.52 -9.46
C ASP A 124 1.51 -14.74 -10.22
N LYS A 125 0.64 -15.64 -9.74
CA LYS A 125 -0.73 -15.80 -10.27
C LYS A 125 -1.56 -14.53 -10.10
N ASN A 126 -1.51 -13.92 -8.90
CA ASN A 126 -2.26 -12.70 -8.59
C ASN A 126 -1.73 -11.48 -9.34
N PHE A 127 -0.46 -11.48 -9.74
CA PHE A 127 0.16 -10.38 -10.48
C PHE A 127 -0.54 -10.07 -11.80
N LEU A 128 -1.08 -11.09 -12.49
CA LEU A 128 -1.84 -10.90 -13.73
C LEU A 128 -3.10 -10.06 -13.53
N VAL A 129 -3.82 -10.29 -12.44
CA VAL A 129 -4.99 -9.48 -12.06
C VAL A 129 -4.55 -8.08 -11.62
N PHE A 130 -3.40 -8.00 -10.94
CA PHE A 130 -2.86 -6.75 -10.41
C PHE A 130 -2.50 -5.75 -11.52
N VAL A 131 -1.83 -6.21 -12.58
CA VAL A 131 -1.45 -5.35 -13.73
C VAL A 131 -2.65 -4.88 -14.58
N GLN A 132 -3.76 -5.62 -14.55
CA GLN A 132 -4.98 -5.21 -15.25
C GLN A 132 -5.72 -4.10 -14.52
N LYS A 133 -5.66 -4.10 -13.19
CA LYS A 133 -6.40 -3.14 -12.36
C LYS A 133 -5.62 -1.86 -12.10
N ILE A 134 -4.30 -1.93 -12.00
CA ILE A 134 -3.47 -0.80 -11.59
C ILE A 134 -2.52 -0.42 -12.72
N PRO A 135 -2.60 0.81 -13.26
CA PRO A 135 -1.67 1.28 -14.29
C PRO A 135 -0.24 1.34 -13.75
N SER A 136 0.75 1.42 -14.64
CA SER A 136 2.17 1.61 -14.28
C SER A 136 2.91 2.37 -15.39
N GLY A 137 4.13 2.77 -15.11
CA GLY A 137 5.05 3.39 -16.07
C GLY A 137 4.95 4.91 -16.22
N ARG A 138 4.03 5.57 -15.51
CA ARG A 138 3.82 7.02 -15.61
C ARG A 138 4.72 7.79 -14.64
N ARG A 139 4.98 9.08 -14.94
CA ARG A 139 5.59 10.05 -14.01
C ARG A 139 4.61 11.20 -13.80
N ILE A 140 3.81 11.10 -12.75
CA ILE A 140 2.64 11.98 -12.58
C ILE A 140 3.05 13.40 -12.15
N ASP A 141 4.21 13.56 -11.50
CA ASP A 141 4.67 14.86 -10.97
C ASP A 141 5.21 15.85 -12.02
N GLN A 142 5.30 15.47 -13.30
CA GLN A 142 5.80 16.37 -14.35
C GLN A 142 4.77 17.42 -14.79
N GLU A 143 3.49 17.22 -14.45
CA GLU A 143 2.36 18.03 -14.93
C GLU A 143 1.90 19.10 -13.92
N TYR A 144 2.48 19.12 -12.71
CA TYR A 144 1.96 19.92 -11.60
C TYR A 144 2.97 20.94 -11.08
N GLU A 145 2.47 22.12 -10.72
CA GLU A 145 3.27 23.18 -10.11
C GLU A 145 3.91 22.71 -8.79
N PRO A 146 5.13 23.18 -8.48
CA PRO A 146 5.80 22.84 -7.24
C PRO A 146 5.02 23.42 -6.04
N ILE A 147 4.44 22.53 -5.24
CA ILE A 147 3.78 22.89 -3.97
C ILE A 147 4.79 23.59 -3.04
N ASP A 148 4.35 24.65 -2.35
CA ASP A 148 5.08 25.21 -1.19
C ASP A 148 5.11 24.18 -0.06
N LEU A 149 6.18 23.41 -0.09
CA LEU A 149 6.36 22.26 0.74
C LEU A 149 6.77 22.62 2.17
N ALA A 150 7.16 23.87 2.45
CA ALA A 150 7.34 24.34 3.82
C ALA A 150 5.99 24.65 4.44
N LYS A 151 5.10 25.29 3.67
CA LYS A 151 3.72 25.54 4.07
C LYS A 151 2.96 24.25 4.35
N GLU A 152 3.08 23.24 3.49
CA GLU A 152 2.39 21.96 3.72
C GLU A 152 2.84 21.24 4.99
N LEU A 153 4.14 21.19 5.26
CA LEU A 153 4.64 20.56 6.49
C LEU A 153 4.15 21.30 7.74
N ARG A 154 4.15 22.63 7.72
CA ARG A 154 3.57 23.43 8.82
C ARG A 154 2.08 23.15 9.01
N LEU A 155 1.33 22.94 7.93
CA LEU A 155 -0.08 22.56 7.99
C LEU A 155 -0.27 21.15 8.58
N MET A 156 0.58 20.19 8.20
CA MET A 156 0.57 18.83 8.77
C MET A 156 0.88 18.85 10.27
N GLU A 157 1.92 19.59 10.68
CA GLU A 157 2.26 19.79 12.09
C GLU A 157 1.10 20.40 12.88
N LYS A 158 0.47 21.43 12.33
CA LYS A 158 -0.68 22.09 12.95
C LYS A 158 -1.85 21.13 13.11
N ARG A 159 -2.18 20.33 12.07
CA ARG A 159 -3.26 19.32 12.13
C ARG A 159 -2.98 18.28 13.22
N ARG A 160 -1.76 17.75 13.28
CA ARG A 160 -1.34 16.76 14.30
C ARG A 160 -1.43 17.33 15.72
N LYS A 161 -1.01 18.58 15.91
CA LYS A 161 -1.14 19.26 17.21
C LYS A 161 -2.62 19.46 17.58
N ASN A 162 -3.45 19.91 16.64
CA ASN A 162 -4.87 20.17 16.86
C ASN A 162 -5.66 18.90 17.20
N GLU A 163 -5.30 17.75 16.63
CA GLU A 163 -5.86 16.46 16.99
C GLU A 163 -5.61 16.09 18.47
N PHE A 164 -4.55 16.66 19.07
CA PHE A 164 -4.15 16.40 20.46
C PHE A 164 -4.59 17.48 21.47
N VAL A 165 -5.02 18.67 21.03
CA VAL A 165 -5.32 19.81 21.92
C VAL A 165 -6.79 20.24 21.97
N GLY A 166 -7.71 19.45 21.38
CA GLY A 166 -9.15 19.63 21.55
C GLY A 166 -9.60 19.23 22.97
N SER A 167 -9.90 20.23 23.80
CA SER A 167 -10.28 20.13 25.21
C SER A 167 -11.39 19.11 25.52
N ARG A 168 -11.18 18.32 26.58
CA ARG A 168 -12.05 17.26 27.18
C ARG A 168 -12.16 15.94 26.39
N ILE A 169 -11.09 15.15 26.44
CA ILE A 169 -11.21 13.68 26.43
C ILE A 169 -10.53 13.17 27.70
N LYS A 170 -11.30 12.43 28.50
CA LYS A 170 -10.85 11.75 29.72
C LYS A 170 -9.65 10.87 29.38
N LYS A 171 -8.70 10.76 30.32
CA LYS A 171 -7.42 10.05 30.22
C LYS A 171 -7.51 8.53 29.89
N ASP A 172 -8.71 8.01 29.59
CA ASP A 172 -8.98 6.57 29.57
C ASP A 172 -9.57 6.03 28.25
N GLU A 173 -9.71 6.83 27.18
CA GLU A 173 -10.16 6.29 25.87
C GLU A 173 -9.15 6.53 24.75
N MET A 174 -8.60 5.43 24.25
CA MET A 174 -7.69 5.33 23.11
C MET A 174 -8.37 5.88 21.83
N PRO A 175 -7.62 6.51 20.88
CA PRO A 175 -8.19 7.05 19.66
C PRO A 175 -9.01 6.00 18.88
N LYS A 176 -10.27 6.33 18.56
CA LYS A 176 -11.30 5.41 18.01
C LYS A 176 -11.06 4.92 16.57
N HIS A 177 -9.82 4.91 16.09
CA HIS A 177 -9.42 4.24 14.83
C HIS A 177 -8.53 3.01 15.06
N LEU A 178 -8.31 2.62 16.31
CA LEU A 178 -7.70 1.34 16.68
C LEU A 178 -8.77 0.38 17.21
N LYS A 179 -9.53 -0.26 16.31
CA LYS A 179 -10.07 -1.59 16.61
C LYS A 179 -8.96 -2.60 16.41
N ILE A 180 -8.11 -2.72 17.42
CA ILE A 180 -7.30 -3.91 17.63
C ILE A 180 -8.27 -5.01 18.06
N VAL A 181 -8.60 -5.92 17.16
CA VAL A 181 -9.07 -7.25 17.56
C VAL A 181 -7.80 -8.06 17.82
N LEU A 182 -7.42 -8.14 19.09
CA LEU A 182 -6.59 -9.24 19.56
C LEU A 182 -7.57 -10.36 19.95
N PHE A 183 -7.27 -11.58 19.51
CA PHE A 183 -7.96 -12.80 19.92
C PHE A 183 -7.93 -12.95 21.45
#